data_AF-X1VIV4-F1
#
_entry.id   AF-X1VIV4-F1
#
_cell.length_a   1.000
_cell.length_b   1.000
_cell.length_c   1.000
_cell.angle_alpha   90.00
_cell.angle_beta   90.00
_cell.angle_gamma   90.00
#
_symmetry.space_group_name_H-M   'P 1'
#
loop_
_entity.id
_entity.type
_entity.pdbx_description
1 polymer ?
#
loop_
_entity_poly.entity_id
_entity_poly.type
_entity_poly.pdbx_seq_one_letter_code
_entity_poly.pdbx_strand_id
1 'polypeptide(L)' 'MLKELKKLNWDATSIVLEDKKIAYCTGCFGCWVQTPGECVIKDYVETIVREMVHSDLIIYITPIVFGGYSSILKKA' A
#
# COMPACT_ATOMS: atom_id res chain seq x y z
N MET A 1 14.93 -10.09 4.39
CA MET A 1 13.60 -10.55 3.94
C MET A 1 13.56 -10.84 2.44
N LEU A 2 13.67 -9.85 1.54
CA LEU A 2 13.56 -10.10 0.09
C LEU A 2 14.49 -11.19 -0.45
N LYS A 3 15.74 -11.23 0.03
CA LYS A 3 16.70 -12.30 -0.33
C LYS A 3 16.21 -13.70 0.05
N GLU A 4 15.55 -13.84 1.19
CA GLU A 4 15.02 -15.13 1.65
C GLU A 4 13.77 -15.53 0.86
N LEU A 5 12.87 -14.58 0.57
CA LEU A 5 11.71 -14.84 -0.29
C LEU A 5 12.12 -15.28 -1.70
N LYS A 6 13.16 -14.66 -2.27
CA LYS A 6 13.71 -15.07 -3.57
C LYS A 6 14.29 -16.49 -3.57
N LYS A 7 14.89 -16.95 -2.47
CA LYS A 7 15.36 -18.36 -2.34
C LYS A 7 14.20 -19.35 -2.33
N LEU A 8 13.02 -18.92 -1.89
CA LEU A 8 11.79 -19.71 -1.90
C LEU A 8 11.03 -19.61 -3.24
N ASN A 9 11.65 -19.04 -4.29
CA ASN A 9 11.06 -18.79 -5.61
C ASN A 9 9.84 -17.84 -5.59
N TRP A 10 9.78 -16.91 -4.63
CA TRP A 10 8.83 -15.81 -4.68
C TRP A 10 9.44 -14.62 -5.42
N ASP A 11 8.69 -14.06 -6.37
CA ASP A 11 8.97 -12.71 -6.83
C ASP A 11 8.49 -11.73 -5.76
N ALA A 12 9.39 -10.87 -5.29
CA ALA A 12 9.16 -10.05 -4.11
C ALA A 12 9.75 -8.67 -4.29
N THR A 13 8.90 -7.66 -4.12
CA THR A 13 9.23 -6.24 -4.11
C THR A 13 9.00 -5.66 -2.72
N SER A 14 9.56 -4.48 -2.46
CA SER A 14 9.30 -3.75 -1.21
C SER A 14 9.05 -2.28 -1.50
N ILE A 15 8.07 -1.70 -0.82
CA ILE A 15 7.75 -0.28 -0.89
C ILE A 15 8.01 0.33 0.50
N VAL A 16 8.95 1.28 0.57
CA VAL A 16 9.17 2.10 1.77
C VAL A 16 8.21 3.28 1.70
N LEU A 17 7.21 3.31 2.59
CA LEU A 17 6.10 4.25 2.52
C LEU A 17 6.50 5.69 2.86
N GLU A 18 7.51 5.87 3.72
CA GLU A 18 8.06 7.16 4.12
C GLU A 18 8.66 7.93 2.93
N ASP A 19 9.15 7.22 1.91
CA ASP A 19 9.74 7.79 0.70
C ASP A 19 8.69 8.18 -0.36
N LYS A 20 7.40 7.91 -0.10
CA LYS A 20 6.32 8.09 -1.07
C LYS A 20 5.40 9.22 -0.68
N LYS A 21 4.96 9.98 -1.68
CA LYS A 21 3.92 11.00 -1.52
C LYS A 21 2.56 10.31 -1.63
N ILE A 22 1.89 10.20 -0.48
CA ILE A 22 0.56 9.62 -0.34
C ILE A 22 -0.26 10.59 0.52
N ALA A 23 -1.33 11.10 -0.07
CA ALA A 23 -2.29 11.97 0.61
C ALA A 23 -3.20 11.14 1.53
N TYR A 24 -3.84 11.80 2.49
CA TYR A 24 -4.89 11.16 3.27
C TYR A 24 -6.14 10.97 2.41
N CYS A 25 -6.75 9.79 2.51
CA CYS A 25 -8.07 9.56 1.95
C CYS A 25 -9.08 10.55 2.56
N THR A 26 -9.84 11.23 1.71
CA THR A 26 -10.83 12.24 2.11
C THR A 26 -12.24 11.66 2.29
N GLY A 27 -12.43 10.36 2.05
CA GLY A 27 -13.75 9.73 2.15
C GLY A 27 -14.75 10.21 1.11
N CYS A 28 -14.30 10.61 -0.09
CA CYS A 28 -15.19 11.07 -1.16
C CYS A 28 -15.98 9.95 -1.85
N PHE A 29 -15.58 8.67 -1.65
CA PHE A 29 -16.15 7.47 -2.28
C PHE A 29 -16.10 7.43 -3.83
N GLY A 30 -15.42 8.35 -4.50
CA GLY A 30 -15.30 8.35 -5.97
C GLY A 30 -14.69 7.06 -6.52
N CYS A 31 -13.72 6.48 -5.81
CA CYS A 31 -13.11 5.18 -6.14
C CYS A 31 -14.06 3.98 -6.01
N TRP A 32 -15.27 4.18 -5.49
CA TRP A 32 -16.30 3.13 -5.39
C TRP A 32 -17.40 3.33 -6.43
N VAL A 33 -17.83 4.58 -6.66
CA VAL A 33 -19.04 4.87 -7.46
C VAL A 33 -18.78 5.51 -8.82
N GLN A 34 -17.62 6.11 -9.06
CA GLN A 34 -17.30 6.82 -10.31
C GLN A 34 -16.17 6.14 -11.08
N THR A 35 -15.06 5.86 -10.38
CA THR A 35 -13.85 5.26 -10.95
C THR A 35 -13.44 4.05 -10.10
N PRO A 36 -14.14 2.90 -10.22
CA PRO A 36 -13.91 1.73 -9.38
C PRO A 36 -12.42 1.35 -9.30
N GLY A 37 -11.87 1.34 -8.08
CA GLY A 37 -10.46 0.99 -7.83
C GLY A 37 -9.45 2.11 -8.08
N GLU A 38 -9.87 3.26 -8.61
CA GLU A 38 -8.99 4.41 -8.88
C GLU A 38 -9.36 5.62 -8.02
N CYS A 39 -8.40 6.14 -7.27
CA CYS A 39 -8.59 7.36 -6.50
C CYS A 39 -8.61 8.59 -7.43
N VAL A 40 -9.41 9.59 -7.04
CA VAL A 40 -9.41 10.92 -7.68
C VAL A 40 -8.14 11.71 -7.36
N ILE A 41 -7.49 11.40 -6.24
CA ILE A 41 -6.16 11.94 -5.90
C ILE A 41 -5.12 11.12 -6.67
N LYS A 42 -4.36 11.79 -7.52
CA LYS A 42 -3.28 11.18 -8.31
C LYS A 42 -1.96 11.30 -7.55
N ASP A 43 -1.67 10.28 -6.74
CA ASP A 43 -0.44 10.13 -5.97
C ASP A 43 0.06 8.68 -6.01
N TYR A 44 0.97 8.30 -5.11
CA TYR A 44 1.56 6.97 -5.13
C TYR A 44 0.60 5.82 -4.72
N VAL A 45 -0.62 6.13 -4.24
CA VAL A 45 -1.61 5.11 -3.88
C VAL A 45 -2.02 4.25 -5.07
N GLU A 46 -2.00 4.80 -6.29
CA GLU A 46 -2.34 4.04 -7.50
C GLU A 46 -1.36 2.88 -7.72
N THR A 47 -0.06 3.12 -7.54
CA THR A 47 0.95 2.07 -7.62
C THR A 47 0.75 1.05 -6.51
N ILE A 48 0.52 1.49 -5.27
CA ILE A 48 0.32 0.58 -4.12
C ILE A 48 -0.88 -0.33 -4.36
N VAL A 49 -2.05 0.22 -4.67
CA VAL A 49 -3.27 -0.57 -4.88
C VAL A 49 -3.10 -1.54 -6.04
N ARG A 50 -2.43 -1.12 -7.13
CA ARG A 50 -2.14 -2.01 -8.27
C ARG A 50 -1.24 -3.19 -7.88
N GLU A 51 -0.16 -2.93 -7.15
CA GLU A 51 0.73 -3.99 -6.65
C GLU A 51 -0.02 -4.91 -5.68
N MET A 52 -0.85 -4.36 -4.78
CA MET A 52 -1.64 -5.13 -3.83
C MET A 52 -2.63 -6.08 -4.54
N VAL A 53 -3.34 -5.61 -5.57
CA VAL A 53 -4.30 -6.42 -6.32
C VAL A 53 -3.61 -7.54 -7.11
N HIS A 54 -2.38 -7.33 -7.57
CA HIS A 54 -1.61 -8.34 -8.30
C HIS A 54 -0.76 -9.26 -7.39
N SER A 55 -0.75 -9.03 -6.08
CA SER A 55 0.08 -9.80 -5.15
C SER A 55 -0.68 -10.99 -4.55
N ASP A 56 -0.05 -12.16 -4.52
CA ASP A 56 -0.55 -13.32 -3.78
C ASP A 56 -0.38 -13.18 -2.26
N LEU A 57 0.63 -12.41 -1.83
CA LEU A 57 0.98 -12.17 -0.42
C LEU A 57 1.44 -10.73 -0.21
N ILE A 58 0.86 -10.06 0.79
CA ILE A 58 1.25 -8.72 1.22
C ILE A 58 1.75 -8.80 2.67
N ILE A 59 2.95 -8.25 2.92
CA ILE A 59 3.56 -8.21 4.25
C ILE A 59 3.68 -6.75 4.70
N TYR A 60 2.97 -6.39 5.75
CA TYR A 60 3.10 -5.06 6.38
C TYR A 60 4.15 -5.09 7.48
N ILE A 61 5.16 -4.23 7.36
CA ILE A 61 6.17 -4.00 8.40
C ILE A 61 6.00 -2.57 8.89
N THR A 62 5.50 -2.42 10.11
CA THR A 62 5.13 -1.12 10.67
C THR A 62 5.32 -1.13 12.19
N PRO A 63 5.77 -0.02 12.81
CA PRO A 63 5.80 0.06 14.26
C PRO A 63 4.37 0.07 14.83
N ILE A 64 4.23 -0.48 16.04
CA ILE A 64 2.97 -0.42 16.78
C ILE A 64 2.85 0.99 17.38
N VAL A 65 1.81 1.73 16.99
CA VAL A 65 1.52 3.08 17.47
C VAL A 65 0.07 3.13 17.93
N PHE A 66 -0.17 3.64 19.13
CA PHE A 66 -1.51 3.67 19.76
C PHE A 66 -2.19 2.29 19.82
N GLY A 67 -1.42 1.21 19.97
CA GLY A 67 -1.94 -0.17 19.99
C GLY A 67 -2.37 -0.71 18.62
N GLY A 68 -2.12 0.02 17.53
CA GLY A 68 -2.39 -0.41 16.16
C GLY A 68 -1.20 -0.19 15.24
N TYR A 69 -1.44 -0.19 13.93
CA TYR A 69 -0.44 0.13 12.93
C TYR A 69 -0.15 1.63 12.85
N SER A 70 1.03 2.01 12.33
CA SER A 70 1.43 3.41 12.22
C SER A 70 0.51 4.25 11.32
N SER A 71 0.49 5.57 11.55
CA SER A 71 -0.22 6.53 10.69
C SER A 71 0.33 6.56 9.27
N ILE A 72 1.60 6.18 9.07
CA ILE A 72 2.20 6.04 7.74
C ILE A 72 1.54 4.90 6.97
N LEU A 73 1.37 3.72 7.60
CA LEU A 73 0.66 2.61 6.97
C LEU A 73 -0.82 2.92 6.75
N LYS A 74 -1.48 3.67 7.65
CA LYS A 74 -2.91 4.02 7.53
C LYS A 74 -3.26 4.77 6.24
N LYS A 75 -2.30 5.49 5.65
CA LYS A 75 -2.45 6.27 4.42
C LYS A 75 -2.34 5.43 3.15
N ALA A 76 -1.64 4.30 3.21
CA ALA A 76 -1.37 3.43 2.08
C ALA A 76 -2.59 2.56 1.72
#